data_AF-A0A316R653-F1
#
_entry.id   AF-A0A316R653-F1
#
_cell.length_a   1.000
_cell.length_b   1.000
_cell.length_c   1.000
_cell.angle_alpha   90.00
_cell.angle_beta   90.00
_cell.angle_gamma   90.00
#
_symmetry.space_group_name_H-M   'P 1'
#
loop_
_entity.id
_entity.type
_entity.pdbx_description
1 polymer ?
#
loop_
_entity_poly.entity_id
_entity_poly.type
_entity_poly.pdbx_seq_one_letter_code
_entity_poly.pdbx_strand_id
1 'polypeptide(L)'
;MGRSTEYYRTHPEARRKKAETDKKINARPEQKAKRRELGRKNYKTDKLKGKAYRKGKDLCHTAKGLRYKSRSANRGSKSDTAGDRNARG
;
A
#
# COMPACT_ATOMS: atom_id res chain seq x y z
N MET A 1 -4.84 -17.13 14.63
CA MET A 1 -5.33 -16.10 13.68
C MET A 1 -5.92 -14.96 14.50
N GLY A 2 -6.01 -13.74 13.96
CA GLY A 2 -6.67 -12.63 14.67
C GLY A 2 -8.19 -12.73 14.60
N ARG A 3 -8.90 -12.22 15.61
CA ARG A 3 -10.38 -12.24 15.71
C ARG A 3 -11.09 -11.71 14.45
N SER A 4 -10.57 -10.66 13.84
CA SER A 4 -11.12 -10.09 12.59
C SER A 4 -10.91 -10.99 11.36
N THR A 5 -9.80 -11.73 11.31
CA THR A 5 -9.50 -12.66 10.22
C THR A 5 -10.47 -13.83 10.25
N GLU A 6 -10.75 -14.38 11.42
CA GLU A 6 -11.73 -15.46 11.59
C GLU A 6 -13.15 -14.97 11.26
N TYR A 7 -13.52 -13.76 11.67
CA TYR A 7 -14.82 -13.16 11.35
C TYR A 7 -15.09 -13.12 9.83
N TYR A 8 -14.19 -12.54 9.03
CA TYR A 8 -14.34 -12.52 7.58
C TYR A 8 -14.14 -13.90 6.93
N ARG A 9 -13.67 -14.91 7.66
CA ARG A 9 -13.58 -16.30 7.18
C ARG A 9 -14.89 -17.04 7.31
N THR A 10 -15.56 -16.88 8.43
CA THR A 10 -16.84 -17.55 8.71
C THR A 10 -18.06 -16.77 8.18
N HIS A 11 -17.91 -15.48 7.85
CA HIS A 11 -18.99 -14.63 7.34
C HIS A 11 -18.72 -14.20 5.88
N PRO A 12 -19.10 -15.01 4.88
CA PRO A 12 -18.83 -14.72 3.47
C PRO A 12 -19.49 -13.42 2.98
N GLU A 13 -20.69 -13.10 3.47
CA GLU A 13 -21.39 -11.86 3.13
C GLU A 13 -20.63 -10.61 3.59
N ALA A 14 -20.06 -10.63 4.80
CA ALA A 14 -19.22 -9.54 5.30
C ALA A 14 -17.95 -9.36 4.45
N ARG A 15 -17.36 -10.48 3.98
CA ARG A 15 -16.21 -10.45 3.08
C ARG A 15 -16.56 -9.85 1.72
N ARG A 16 -17.71 -10.23 1.14
CA ARG A 16 -18.20 -9.67 -0.13
C ARG A 16 -18.40 -8.16 -0.03
N LYS A 17 -19.12 -7.70 1.00
CA LYS A 17 -19.33 -6.25 1.26
C LYS A 17 -18.01 -5.50 1.39
N LYS A 18 -17.03 -6.05 2.12
CA LYS A 18 -15.70 -5.46 2.25
C LYS A 18 -14.99 -5.38 0.89
N ALA A 19 -15.01 -6.45 0.11
CA ALA A 19 -14.38 -6.48 -1.21
C ALA A 19 -14.99 -5.46 -2.17
N GLU A 20 -16.32 -5.28 -2.14
CA GLU A 20 -17.01 -4.25 -2.93
C GLU A 20 -16.60 -2.83 -2.52
N THR A 21 -16.54 -2.55 -1.22
CA THR A 21 -16.07 -1.25 -0.71
C THR A 21 -14.62 -1.00 -1.09
N ASP A 22 -13.74 -1.99 -0.92
CA ASP A 22 -12.33 -1.90 -1.31
C ASP A 22 -12.19 -1.67 -2.82
N LYS A 23 -13.03 -2.30 -3.66
CA LYS A 23 -13.07 -2.09 -5.11
C LYS A 23 -13.45 -0.64 -5.45
N LYS A 24 -14.50 -0.11 -4.81
CA LYS A 24 -14.94 1.29 -4.99
C LYS A 24 -13.84 2.28 -4.61
N ILE A 25 -13.19 2.08 -3.46
CA ILE A 25 -12.08 2.94 -3.01
C ILE A 25 -10.91 2.88 -4.01
N ASN A 26 -10.51 1.68 -4.45
CA ASN A 26 -9.41 1.50 -5.39
C ASN A 26 -9.71 2.03 -6.81
N ALA A 27 -10.98 2.15 -7.17
CA ALA A 27 -11.42 2.69 -8.45
C ALA A 27 -11.36 4.21 -8.51
N ARG A 28 -11.28 4.90 -7.35
CA ARG A 28 -11.23 6.36 -7.27
C ARG A 28 -10.02 6.94 -8.02
N PRO A 29 -10.17 8.10 -8.67
CA PRO A 29 -9.12 8.68 -9.51
C PRO A 29 -7.83 8.97 -8.73
N GLU A 30 -7.92 9.40 -7.47
CA GLU A 30 -6.75 9.67 -6.62
C GLU A 30 -5.94 8.40 -6.32
N GLN A 31 -6.60 7.25 -6.11
CA GLN A 31 -5.91 5.98 -5.91
C GLN A 31 -5.23 5.49 -7.19
N LYS A 32 -5.89 5.67 -8.35
CA LYS A 32 -5.31 5.38 -9.66
C LYS A 32 -4.10 6.28 -9.94
N ALA A 33 -4.17 7.57 -9.62
CA ALA A 33 -3.08 8.52 -9.78
C ALA A 33 -1.87 8.12 -8.94
N LYS A 34 -2.08 7.81 -7.65
CA LYS A 34 -1.01 7.31 -6.76
C LYS A 34 -0.34 6.05 -7.32
N ARG A 35 -1.12 5.08 -7.82
CA ARG A 35 -0.57 3.85 -8.42
C ARG A 35 0.27 4.14 -9.67
N ARG A 36 -0.19 5.05 -10.53
CA ARG A 36 0.55 5.47 -11.74
C ARG A 36 1.86 6.17 -11.38
N GLU A 37 1.85 7.06 -10.40
CA GLU A 37 3.04 7.75 -9.91
C GLU A 37 4.09 6.77 -9.38
N LEU A 38 3.67 5.82 -8.54
CA LEU A 38 4.55 4.76 -8.02
C LEU A 38 5.14 3.91 -9.15
N GLY A 39 4.31 3.51 -10.13
CA GLY A 39 4.74 2.74 -11.29
C GLY A 39 5.78 3.47 -12.13
N ARG A 40 5.56 4.75 -12.44
CA ARG A 40 6.50 5.59 -13.19
C ARG A 40 7.85 5.70 -12.48
N LYS A 41 7.85 5.91 -11.16
CA LYS A 41 9.09 6.04 -10.39
C LYS A 41 9.84 4.70 -10.26
N ASN A 42 9.12 3.59 -10.10
CA ASN A 42 9.71 2.25 -10.14
C ASN A 42 10.36 1.97 -11.50
N TYR A 43 9.66 2.25 -12.60
CA TYR A 43 10.20 2.09 -13.95
C TYR A 43 11.47 2.92 -14.17
N LYS A 44 11.44 4.22 -13.82
CA LYS A 44 12.62 5.09 -13.91
C LYS A 44 13.78 4.56 -13.07
N THR A 45 13.51 4.06 -11.88
CA THR A 45 14.54 3.51 -10.99
C THR A 45 15.14 2.23 -11.55
N ASP A 46 14.30 1.33 -12.10
CA ASP A 46 14.76 0.08 -12.71
C ASP A 46 15.65 0.34 -13.92
N LYS A 47 15.31 1.34 -14.74
CA LYS A 47 16.13 1.74 -15.88
C LYS A 47 17.50 2.29 -15.46
N LEU A 48 17.57 2.98 -14.31
CA LEU A 48 18.81 3.62 -13.83
C LEU A 48 19.68 2.69 -12.97
N LYS A 49 19.07 1.85 -12.14
CA LYS A 49 19.77 1.09 -11.09
C LYS A 49 19.57 -0.43 -11.19
N GLY A 50 18.75 -0.89 -12.14
CA GLY A 50 18.35 -2.28 -12.26
C GLY A 50 17.32 -2.73 -11.23
N LYS A 51 16.59 -3.81 -11.55
CA LYS A 51 15.55 -4.38 -10.69
C LYS A 51 16.09 -4.88 -9.34
N ALA A 52 17.35 -5.32 -9.30
CA ALA A 52 18.01 -5.82 -8.09
C ALA A 52 18.07 -4.76 -6.98
N TYR A 53 18.23 -3.48 -7.33
CA TYR A 53 18.28 -2.38 -6.36
C TYR A 53 17.00 -2.27 -5.50
N ARG A 54 15.84 -2.61 -6.07
CA ARG A 54 14.54 -2.58 -5.39
C ARG A 54 14.19 -3.89 -4.68
N LYS A 55 15.01 -4.93 -4.76
CA LYS A 55 14.73 -6.20 -4.09
C LYS A 55 14.56 -5.96 -2.58
N GLY A 56 13.44 -6.41 -2.02
CA GLY A 56 13.10 -6.22 -0.61
C GLY A 56 12.68 -4.79 -0.21
N LYS A 57 12.56 -3.86 -1.17
CA LYS A 57 12.18 -2.48 -0.94
C LYS A 57 10.86 -2.13 -1.62
N ASP A 58 10.01 -1.42 -0.89
CA ASP A 58 8.78 -0.86 -1.42
C ASP A 58 8.95 0.67 -1.59
N LEU A 59 8.30 1.21 -2.62
CA LEU A 59 8.22 2.65 -2.81
C LEU A 59 7.08 3.20 -1.94
N CYS A 60 7.39 4.12 -1.03
CA CYS A 60 6.47 4.69 -0.06
C CYS A 60 6.24 6.19 -0.31
N HIS A 61 5.00 6.64 -0.15
CA HIS A 61 4.68 8.05 0.02
C HIS A 61 5.00 8.46 1.45
N THR A 62 5.81 9.50 1.62
CA THR A 62 6.14 10.09 2.94
C THR A 62 5.82 11.57 2.91
N ALA A 63 5.82 12.22 4.08
CA ALA A 63 5.71 13.69 4.17
C ALA A 63 6.77 14.44 3.33
N LYS A 64 7.95 13.84 3.11
CA LYS A 64 9.05 14.40 2.29
C LYS A 64 9.03 13.92 0.84
N GLY A 65 7.93 13.33 0.39
CA GLY A 65 7.76 12.77 -0.95
C GLY A 65 8.06 11.26 -1.03
N LEU A 66 8.27 10.78 -2.25
CA LEU A 66 8.42 9.36 -2.55
C LEU A 66 9.81 8.81 -2.22
N ARG A 67 9.91 7.77 -1.37
CA ARG A 67 11.18 7.14 -0.97
C ARG A 67 11.11 5.62 -1.05
N TYR A 68 12.25 4.94 -1.24
CA TYR A 68 12.33 3.49 -1.06
C TYR A 68 12.66 3.15 0.39
N LYS A 69 11.89 2.23 0.97
CA LYS A 69 12.13 1.67 2.31
C LYS A 69 12.09 0.15 2.26
N SER A 70 12.66 -0.52 3.26
CA SER A 70 12.45 -1.96 3.39
C SER A 70 10.95 -2.26 3.51
N ARG A 71 10.53 -3.40 2.97
CA ARG A 71 9.13 -3.84 2.97
C ARG A 71 8.53 -3.87 4.38
N SER A 72 9.31 -4.30 5.38
CA SER A 72 8.89 -4.31 6.78
C SER A 72 8.68 -2.90 7.33
N ALA A 73 9.63 -1.98 7.11
CA ALA A 73 9.54 -0.60 7.58
C ALA A 73 8.37 0.16 6.94
N ASN A 74 8.11 -0.08 5.65
CA ASN A 74 6.97 0.55 4.96
C ASN A 74 5.63 0.03 5.51
N ARG A 75 5.45 -1.29 5.59
CA ARG A 75 4.17 -1.91 5.98
C ARG A 75 3.84 -1.72 7.46
N GLY A 76 4.85 -1.53 8.30
CA GLY A 76 4.71 -1.23 9.72
C GLY A 76 4.83 0.25 10.07
N SER A 77 4.94 1.15 9.08
CA SER A 77 5.10 2.57 9.34
C SER A 77 3.89 3.16 10.04
N LYS A 78 4.13 4.01 11.03
CA LYS A 78 3.09 4.73 11.79
C LYS A 78 3.05 6.23 11.47
N SER A 79 3.99 6.74 10.67
CA SER A 79 4.21 8.19 10.57
C SER A 79 4.41 8.72 9.15
N ASP A 80 4.48 7.84 8.14
CA ASP A 80 4.78 8.28 6.77
C ASP A 80 3.67 9.08 6.12
N THR A 81 2.42 8.68 6.37
CA THR A 81 1.23 9.38 5.89
C THR A 81 0.20 9.53 7.00
N ALA A 82 -0.80 10.40 6.80
CA ALA A 82 -1.95 10.47 7.69
C ALA A 82 -2.71 9.14 7.77
N GLY A 83 -2.76 8.37 6.68
CA GLY A 83 -3.35 7.04 6.67
C GLY A 83 -2.59 6.05 7.55
N ASP A 84 -1.26 6.13 7.58
CA ASP A 84 -0.44 5.26 8.43
C ASP A 84 -0.62 5.56 9.91
N ARG A 85 -0.76 6.84 10.27
CA ARG A 85 -1.16 7.26 11.63
C ARG A 85 -2.53 6.68 11.96
N ASN A 86 -3.56 7.07 11.22
CA ASN A 86 -4.95 6.67 11.50
C ASN A 86 -5.17 5.14 11.56
N ALA A 87 -4.37 4.36 10.83
CA ALA A 87 -4.50 2.90 10.81
C ALA A 87 -3.68 2.17 11.88
N ARG A 88 -2.63 2.78 12.45
CA ARG A 88 -1.62 2.07 13.26
C ARG A 88 -1.09 2.80 14.50
N GLY A 89 -1.51 4.05 14.74
CA GLY A 89 -1.07 4.88 15.87
C GLY A 89 -2.18 5.81 16.33
#